data_AF-A0A1V4UXA4-F1
#
_entry.id   AF-A0A1V4UXA4-F1
#
_cell.length_a   1.000
_cell.length_b   1.000
_cell.length_c   1.000
_cell.angle_alpha   90.00
_cell.angle_beta   90.00
_cell.angle_gamma   90.00
#
_symmetry.space_group_name_H-M   'P 1'
#
loop_
_entity.id
_entity.type
_entity.pdbx_description
1 polymer ?
#
loop_
_entity_poly.entity_id
_entity_poly.type
_entity_poly.pdbx_seq_one_letter_code
_entity_poly.pdbx_strand_id
1 'polypeptide(L)'
;MNLLALIPVLILVQASYFDMQGTIKEVVTPTDILVDNKTIKLADVDISGLTNGQYIYLMNDIKPWLTGKDVFVKGSYVYFDLQGSYNSVSINEMIQKEIENIKENWPYCCYRIR
;
A
#
# COMPACT_ATOMS: atom_id res chain seq x y z
N MET A 1 -34.25 9.46 -20.14
CA MET A 1 -33.03 8.64 -20.09
C MET A 1 -32.67 8.42 -18.63
N ASN A 2 -32.71 7.17 -18.17
CA ASN A 2 -32.63 6.79 -16.75
C ASN A 2 -31.24 7.07 -16.17
N LEU A 3 -31.17 8.00 -15.22
CA LEU A 3 -29.96 8.29 -14.42
C LEU A 3 -29.51 7.09 -13.56
N LEU A 4 -30.39 6.11 -13.34
CA LEU A 4 -30.13 4.94 -12.48
C LEU A 4 -29.31 3.82 -13.15
N ALA A 5 -29.10 3.90 -14.47
CA ALA A 5 -28.31 2.89 -15.19
C ALA A 5 -26.79 3.15 -15.15
N LEU A 6 -26.34 4.34 -14.73
CA LEU A 6 -24.91 4.69 -14.70
C LEU A 6 -24.15 4.07 -13.51
N ILE A 7 -24.82 3.86 -12.39
CA ILE A 7 -24.20 3.37 -11.14
C ILE A 7 -23.67 1.92 -11.29
N PRO A 8 -24.42 0.94 -11.85
CA PRO A 8 -23.91 -0.43 -11.96
C PRO A 8 -22.77 -0.56 -13.00
N VAL A 9 -22.68 0.32 -14.00
CA VAL A 9 -21.63 0.26 -15.04
C VAL A 9 -20.27 0.69 -14.48
N LEU A 10 -20.22 1.71 -13.62
CA LEU A 10 -18.97 2.19 -13.02
C LEU A 10 -18.30 1.13 -12.13
N ILE A 11 -19.10 0.37 -11.38
CA ILE A 11 -18.63 -0.72 -10.51
C ILE A 11 -18.05 -1.87 -11.36
N LEU A 12 -18.68 -2.20 -12.48
CA LEU A 12 -18.21 -3.26 -13.39
C LEU A 12 -16.91 -2.90 -14.12
N VAL A 13 -16.68 -1.62 -14.43
CA VAL A 13 -15.45 -1.17 -15.11
C VAL A 13 -14.22 -1.22 -14.17
N GLN A 14 -14.38 -0.85 -12.89
CA GLN A 14 -13.27 -0.94 -11.92
C GLN A 14 -12.80 -2.39 -11.70
N ALA A 15 -13.72 -3.36 -11.69
CA ALA A 15 -13.39 -4.78 -11.58
C ALA A 15 -12.58 -5.32 -12.77
N SER A 16 -12.61 -4.65 -13.94
CA SER A 16 -11.81 -5.05 -15.12
C SER A 16 -10.38 -4.49 -15.11
N TYR A 17 -10.13 -3.43 -14.33
CA TYR A 17 -8.84 -2.75 -14.30
C TYR A 17 -7.86 -3.36 -13.29
N PHE A 18 -8.39 -3.97 -12.22
CA PHE A 18 -7.63 -4.58 -11.13
C PHE A 18 -7.75 -6.11 -11.20
N ASP A 19 -6.68 -6.80 -10.83
CA ASP A 19 -6.63 -8.25 -10.83
C ASP A 19 -7.38 -8.84 -9.63
N MET A 20 -7.40 -8.12 -8.51
CA MET A 20 -8.16 -8.47 -7.32
C MET A 20 -8.40 -7.27 -6.40
N GLN A 21 -9.36 -7.44 -5.49
CA GLN A 21 -9.60 -6.59 -4.33
C GLN A 21 -9.54 -7.45 -3.07
N GLY A 22 -9.21 -6.86 -1.92
CA GLY A 22 -9.18 -7.57 -0.64
C GLY A 22 -8.70 -6.70 0.51
N THR A 23 -8.53 -7.29 1.69
CA THR A 23 -8.03 -6.57 2.87
C THR A 23 -6.59 -6.99 3.18
N ILE A 24 -5.71 -6.03 3.49
CA ILE A 24 -4.36 -6.33 3.99
C ILE A 24 -4.48 -7.00 5.37
N LYS A 25 -4.14 -8.29 5.46
CA LYS A 25 -4.13 -9.04 6.73
C LYS A 25 -2.82 -8.88 7.49
N GLU A 26 -1.71 -8.73 6.78
CA GLU A 26 -0.38 -8.62 7.38
C GLU A 26 0.58 -7.88 6.45
N VAL A 27 1.50 -7.11 7.03
CA VAL A 27 2.71 -6.62 6.35
C VAL A 27 3.89 -7.50 6.80
N VAL A 28 4.34 -8.39 5.90
CA VAL A 28 5.38 -9.39 6.20
C VAL A 28 6.76 -8.72 6.18
N THR A 29 7.02 -7.94 5.15
CA THR A 29 8.21 -7.09 4.97
C THR A 29 7.77 -5.78 4.30
N PRO A 30 8.63 -4.76 4.13
CA PRO A 30 8.26 -3.58 3.35
C PRO A 30 7.97 -3.88 1.87
N THR A 31 8.43 -5.02 1.36
CA THR A 31 8.24 -5.46 -0.04
C THR A 31 7.17 -6.53 -0.20
N ASP A 32 6.61 -7.06 0.88
CA ASP A 32 5.69 -8.21 0.85
C ASP A 32 4.53 -7.98 1.81
N ILE A 33 3.32 -7.92 1.26
CA ILE A 33 2.08 -7.78 2.02
C ILE A 33 1.14 -8.96 1.75
N LEU A 34 0.40 -9.39 2.77
CA LEU A 34 -0.62 -10.41 2.66
C LEU A 34 -1.98 -9.73 2.46
N VAL A 35 -2.56 -9.86 1.27
CA VAL A 35 -3.92 -9.40 0.96
C VAL A 35 -4.84 -10.62 0.97
N ASP A 36 -5.78 -10.64 1.91
CA ASP A 36 -6.54 -11.83 2.29
C ASP A 36 -5.64 -13.05 2.53
N ASN A 37 -5.60 -13.99 1.58
CA ASN A 37 -4.79 -15.20 1.65
C ASN A 37 -3.67 -15.25 0.59
N LYS A 38 -3.36 -14.12 -0.05
CA LYS A 38 -2.36 -14.03 -1.13
C LYS A 38 -1.27 -13.02 -0.78
N THR A 39 -0.02 -13.49 -0.77
CA THR A 39 1.14 -12.61 -0.65
C THR A 39 1.36 -11.87 -1.96
N ILE A 40 1.41 -10.54 -1.89
CA ILE A 40 1.72 -9.64 -2.99
C ILE A 40 3.13 -9.10 -2.78
N LYS A 41 4.01 -9.34 -3.76
CA LYS A 41 5.35 -8.75 -3.82
C LYS A 41 5.25 -7.38 -4.48
N LEU A 42 5.57 -6.35 -3.73
CA LEU A 42 5.52 -4.96 -4.16
C LEU A 42 6.68 -4.66 -5.10
N ALA A 43 6.35 -4.24 -6.33
CA ALA A 43 7.34 -3.72 -7.27
C ALA A 43 7.86 -2.35 -6.84
N ASP A 44 9.09 -2.01 -7.27
CA ASP A 44 9.73 -0.71 -7.10
C ASP A 44 9.93 -0.23 -5.65
N VAL A 45 9.80 -1.13 -4.68
CA VAL A 45 10.17 -0.86 -3.29
C VAL A 45 11.59 -1.39 -3.06
N ASP A 46 12.56 -0.47 -2.90
CA ASP A 46 13.96 -0.79 -2.69
C ASP A 46 14.38 -0.61 -1.23
N ILE A 47 14.37 -1.72 -0.49
CA ILE A 47 14.84 -1.77 0.91
C ILE A 47 16.37 -1.87 1.02
N SER A 48 17.10 -1.98 -0.10
CA SER A 48 18.56 -2.05 -0.07
C SER A 48 19.16 -0.77 0.51
N GLY A 49 20.27 -0.92 1.24
CA GLY A 49 20.94 0.19 1.91
C GLY A 49 20.25 0.69 3.19
N LEU A 50 19.11 0.11 3.61
CA LEU A 50 18.61 0.33 4.95
C LEU A 50 19.49 -0.38 5.98
N THR A 51 19.86 0.33 7.05
CA THR A 51 20.40 -0.30 8.25
C THR A 51 19.30 -1.08 8.99
N ASN A 52 19.69 -2.00 9.88
CA ASN A 52 18.72 -2.74 10.69
C ASN A 52 17.81 -1.82 11.53
N GLY A 53 18.35 -0.72 12.08
CA GLY A 53 17.56 0.24 12.84
C GLY A 53 16.51 0.95 12.00
N GLN A 54 16.87 1.39 10.79
CA GLN A 54 15.95 2.01 9.85
C GLN A 54 14.88 1.03 9.36
N TYR A 55 15.26 -0.22 9.10
CA TYR A 55 14.31 -1.28 8.72
C TYR A 55 13.27 -1.52 9.83
N ILE A 56 13.71 -1.64 11.09
CA ILE A 56 12.81 -1.83 12.24
C ILE A 56 11.88 -0.63 12.39
N TYR A 57 12.40 0.58 12.27
CA TYR A 57 11.59 1.80 12.33
C TYR A 57 10.52 1.83 11.24
N LEU A 58 10.91 1.59 9.99
CA LEU A 58 9.97 1.50 8.87
C LEU A 58 8.89 0.46 9.13
N MET A 59 9.25 -0.75 9.56
CA MET A 59 8.29 -1.82 9.85
C MET A 59 7.32 -1.44 10.98
N ASN A 60 7.77 -0.70 11.99
CA ASN A 60 6.91 -0.23 13.08
C ASN A 60 5.92 0.85 12.63
N ASP A 61 6.26 1.61 11.59
CA ASP A 61 5.39 2.65 11.04
C ASP A 61 4.37 2.08 10.03
N ILE A 62 4.83 1.26 9.08
CA ILE A 62 3.97 0.76 8.00
C ILE A 62 3.01 -0.34 8.45
N LYS A 63 3.38 -1.19 9.42
CA LYS A 63 2.51 -2.27 9.91
C LYS A 63 1.16 -1.75 10.42
N PRO A 64 1.10 -0.82 11.40
CA PRO A 64 -0.17 -0.29 11.90
C PRO A 64 -0.89 0.59 10.86
N TRP A 65 -0.16 1.22 9.95
CA TRP A 65 -0.74 2.05 8.90
C TRP A 65 -1.53 1.23 7.85
N LEU A 66 -1.00 0.07 7.45
CA LEU A 66 -1.53 -0.74 6.34
C LEU A 66 -2.46 -1.87 6.77
N THR A 67 -2.23 -2.48 7.93
CA THR A 67 -3.00 -3.67 8.36
C THR A 67 -4.48 -3.31 8.52
N GLY A 68 -5.36 -4.14 7.96
CA GLY A 68 -6.81 -3.96 7.98
C GLY A 68 -7.35 -2.97 6.95
N LYS A 69 -6.51 -2.44 6.04
CA LYS A 69 -6.97 -1.57 4.96
C LYS A 69 -7.43 -2.39 3.75
N ASP A 70 -8.54 -1.96 3.17
CA ASP A 70 -9.04 -2.52 1.91
C ASP A 70 -8.27 -1.94 0.72
N VAL A 71 -7.95 -2.79 -0.23
CA VAL A 71 -7.07 -2.47 -1.35
C VAL A 71 -7.49 -3.13 -2.65
N PHE A 72 -7.12 -2.47 -3.74
CA PHE A 72 -7.08 -3.04 -5.08
C PHE A 72 -5.64 -3.42 -5.46
N VAL A 73 -5.48 -4.53 -6.16
CA VAL A 73 -4.19 -5.04 -6.65
C VAL A 73 -4.19 -5.06 -8.17
N LYS A 74 -3.13 -4.52 -8.77
CA LYS A 74 -2.85 -4.60 -10.20
C LYS A 74 -1.40 -5.02 -10.40
N GLY A 75 -1.19 -6.27 -10.82
CA GLY A 75 0.11 -6.92 -10.86
C GLY A 75 0.77 -6.91 -9.49
N SER A 76 1.88 -6.20 -9.40
CA SER A 76 2.68 -6.00 -8.18
C SER A 76 2.48 -4.64 -7.51
N TYR A 77 1.46 -3.87 -7.92
CA TYR A 77 1.11 -2.59 -7.32
C TYR A 77 -0.19 -2.71 -6.54
N VAL A 78 -0.21 -2.07 -5.38
CA VAL A 78 -1.34 -2.10 -4.45
C VAL A 78 -1.83 -0.68 -4.18
N TYR A 79 -3.14 -0.48 -4.22
CA TYR A 79 -3.77 0.83 -4.10
C TYR A 79 -4.85 0.78 -3.02
N PHE A 80 -4.94 1.80 -2.17
CA PHE A 80 -6.04 1.89 -1.21
C PHE A 80 -7.38 1.99 -1.92
N ASP A 81 -8.34 1.19 -1.46
CA ASP A 81 -9.75 1.35 -1.79
C ASP A 81 -10.33 2.51 -0.97
N LEU A 82 -10.94 3.47 -1.66
CA LEU A 82 -11.58 4.65 -1.09
C LEU A 82 -13.12 4.58 -1.23
N GLN A 83 -13.69 3.37 -1.22
CA GLN A 83 -15.13 3.08 -1.26
C GLN A 83 -15.82 3.70 -2.48
N GLY A 84 -15.45 3.21 -3.67
CA GLY A 84 -15.98 3.66 -4.96
C GLY A 84 -14.96 4.41 -5.82
N SER A 85 -13.74 4.59 -5.31
CA SER A 85 -12.57 5.07 -6.05
C SER A 85 -11.31 4.43 -5.46
N TYR A 86 -10.15 4.70 -6.05
CA TYR A 86 -8.87 4.22 -5.54
C TYR A 86 -7.88 5.38 -5.47
N ASN A 87 -6.91 5.28 -4.57
CA ASN A 87 -5.83 6.25 -4.54
C ASN A 87 -4.96 6.14 -5.80
N SER A 88 -4.67 7.26 -6.47
CA SER A 88 -3.82 7.26 -7.67
C SER A 88 -2.36 6.93 -7.37
N VAL A 89 -1.93 7.17 -6.14
CA VAL A 89 -0.60 6.80 -5.64
C VAL A 89 -0.70 5.41 -5.01
N SER A 90 0.16 4.51 -5.46
CA SER A 90 0.27 3.15 -4.92
C SER A 90 0.88 3.15 -3.52
N ILE A 91 0.53 2.15 -2.72
CA ILE A 91 1.20 1.86 -1.44
C ILE A 91 2.71 1.63 -1.68
N ASN A 92 3.09 1.05 -2.82
CA ASN A 92 4.48 0.89 -3.24
C ASN A 92 5.22 2.23 -3.24
N GLU A 93 4.70 3.22 -3.96
CA GLU A 93 5.29 4.57 -4.06
C GLU A 93 5.35 5.25 -2.69
N MET A 94 4.33 5.07 -1.86
CA MET A 94 4.32 5.64 -0.51
C MET A 94 5.38 5.02 0.40
N ILE A 95 5.53 3.68 0.39
CA ILE A 95 6.57 2.99 1.16
C ILE A 95 7.96 3.40 0.66
N GLN A 96 8.16 3.44 -0.66
CA GLN A 96 9.43 3.85 -1.26
C GLN A 96 9.81 5.29 -0.84
N LYS A 97 8.83 6.21 -0.85
CA LYS A 97 9.05 7.58 -0.36
C LYS A 97 9.41 7.62 1.12
N GLU A 98 8.81 6.76 1.95
CA GLU A 98 9.16 6.68 3.37
C GLU A 98 10.57 6.12 3.58
N ILE A 99 10.99 5.15 2.77
CA ILE A 99 12.38 4.66 2.75
C ILE A 99 13.36 5.79 2.44
N GLU A 100 13.09 6.59 1.40
CA GLU A 100 13.91 7.74 1.02
C GLU A 100 13.98 8.78 2.15
N ASN A 101 12.83 9.11 2.74
CA ASN A 101 12.74 10.02 3.88
C ASN A 101 13.56 9.53 5.08
N ILE A 102 13.47 8.24 5.42
CA ILE A 102 14.27 7.62 6.49
C ILE A 102 15.77 7.68 6.17
N LYS A 103 16.18 7.42 4.91
CA LYS A 103 17.58 7.49 4.50
C LYS A 103 18.14 8.90 4.63
N GLU A 104 17.35 9.93 4.31
CA GLU A 104 17.77 11.33 4.38
C GLU A 104 17.77 11.90 5.80
N ASN A 105 16.79 11.51 6.62
CA ASN A 105 16.50 12.18 7.90
C ASN A 105 16.85 11.36 9.14
N TRP A 106 17.43 10.16 9.01
CA TRP A 106 17.87 9.37 10.17
C TRP A 106 19.12 9.99 10.85
N PRO A 107 19.17 10.10 12.19
CA PRO A 107 18.19 9.67 13.19
C PRO A 107 17.17 10.76 13.60
N TYR A 108 17.17 11.95 12.97
CA TYR A 108 16.28 13.06 13.31
C TYR A 108 14.79 12.72 13.21
N CYS A 109 14.40 11.77 12.34
CA CYS A 109 13.02 11.25 12.27
C CYS A 109 12.59 10.48 13.55
N CYS A 110 13.53 9.86 14.28
CA CYS A 110 13.25 9.02 15.46
C CYS A 110 12.92 9.82 16.72
N TYR A 111 13.27 11.10 16.76
CA TYR A 111 13.06 11.97 17.92
C TYR A 111 11.66 12.60 17.95
N ARG A 112 10.85 12.44 16.88
CA ARG A 112 9.44 12.85 16.85
C ARG A 112 8.52 11.64 16.96
N ILE A 113 8.61 10.92 18.07
CA ILE A 113 7.51 10.06 18.48
C ILE A 113 6.42 11.00 19.01
N ARG A 114 5.30 11.09 18.30
CA ARG A 114 4.07 11.80 18.73
C ARG A 114 3.40 11.07 19.88
#